data_AF-A0A2V6PFS3-F1
#
_entry.id   AF-A0A2V6PFS3-F1
#
_cell.length_a   1.000
_cell.length_b   1.000
_cell.length_c   1.000
_cell.angle_alpha   90.00
_cell.angle_beta   90.00
_cell.angle_gamma   90.00
#
_symmetry.space_group_name_H-M   'P 1'
#
loop_
_entity.id
_entity.type
_entity.pdbx_description
1 polymer ?
#
loop_
_entity_poly.entity_id
_entity_poly.type
_entity_poly.pdbx_seq_one_letter_code
_entity_poly.pdbx_strand_id
1 'polypeptide(L)'
;PDKKALGAEWRQVLDRRLKWRMSGEEVMDQFEARKGHGFLDPDTVERRVRTFLPSALRDFPFKIDMALQDPRPLNPLKMGDRQIYVYDSAARRVSEEPLTEILKYLPGKVAQCRIFAMDHRHDADLAAALRRALNEEPPSIVTNV
;
A
#
# COMPACT_ATOMS: atom_id res chain seq x y z
N PRO A 1 -3.30 -5.48 36.43
CA PRO A 1 -2.31 -6.29 35.69
C PRO A 1 -2.12 -5.78 34.26
N ASP A 2 -3.21 -5.66 33.51
CA ASP A 2 -3.19 -5.34 32.07
C ASP A 2 -2.65 -3.94 31.77
N LYS A 3 -3.06 -2.93 32.56
CA LYS A 3 -2.50 -1.57 32.45
C LYS A 3 -0.99 -1.53 32.67
N LYS A 4 -0.45 -2.40 33.54
CA LYS A 4 0.99 -2.49 33.82
C LYS A 4 1.73 -3.14 32.64
N ALA A 5 1.15 -4.18 32.05
CA ALA A 5 1.68 -4.83 30.84
C ALA A 5 1.66 -3.88 29.63
N LEU A 6 0.53 -3.22 29.38
CA LEU A 6 0.42 -2.17 28.36
C LEU A 6 1.42 -1.04 28.59
N GLY A 7 1.59 -0.61 29.84
CA GLY A 7 2.60 0.40 30.19
C GLY A 7 4.03 -0.03 29.86
N ALA A 8 4.35 -1.32 29.96
CA ALA A 8 5.65 -1.85 29.56
C ALA A 8 5.85 -1.81 28.03
N GLU A 9 4.83 -2.15 27.25
CA GLU A 9 4.87 -2.04 25.79
C GLU A 9 4.93 -0.57 25.33
N TRP A 10 4.16 0.32 25.94
CA TRP A 10 4.19 1.76 25.66
C TRP A 10 5.56 2.37 25.92
N ARG A 11 6.27 1.92 26.95
CA ARG A 11 7.62 2.38 27.23
C ARG A 11 8.58 2.10 26.07
N GLN A 12 8.41 0.98 25.36
CA GLN A 12 9.22 0.70 24.17
C GLN A 12 9.02 1.77 23.09
N VAL A 13 7.78 2.22 22.88
CA VAL A 13 7.47 3.32 21.93
C VAL A 13 8.11 4.62 22.39
N LEU A 14 7.96 4.98 23.66
CA LEU A 14 8.53 6.21 24.25
C LEU A 14 10.06 6.24 24.19
N ASP A 15 10.69 5.09 24.43
CA ASP A 15 12.15 4.92 24.36
C ASP A 15 12.66 4.73 22.92
N ARG A 16 11.80 4.86 21.90
CA ARG A 16 12.09 4.63 20.48
C ARG A 16 12.66 3.25 20.17
N ARG A 17 12.35 2.25 21.02
CA ARG A 17 12.66 0.84 20.82
C ARG A 17 11.53 0.20 20.01
N LEU A 18 11.46 0.54 18.73
CA LEU A 18 10.42 0.02 17.84
C LEU A 18 10.57 -1.49 17.66
N LYS A 19 9.52 -2.23 18.04
CA LYS A 19 9.42 -3.68 17.89
C LYS A 19 9.42 -4.11 16.42
N TRP A 20 8.76 -3.34 15.56
CA TRP A 20 8.60 -3.63 14.15
C TRP A 20 9.40 -2.62 13.33
N ARG A 21 10.20 -3.12 12.41
CA ARG A 21 11.05 -2.33 11.51
C ARG A 21 10.74 -2.72 10.07
N MET A 22 10.74 -1.73 9.17
CA MET A 22 10.45 -1.99 7.77
C MET A 22 11.55 -2.84 7.16
N SER A 23 11.15 -3.94 6.52
CA SER A 23 12.02 -4.88 5.80
C SER A 23 11.93 -4.67 4.29
N GLY A 24 10.82 -4.10 3.80
CA GLY A 24 10.62 -3.82 2.38
C GLY A 24 9.32 -3.07 2.12
N GLU A 25 9.20 -2.57 0.90
CA GLU A 25 8.04 -1.82 0.43
C GLU A 25 7.83 -2.05 -1.07
N GLU A 26 6.57 -2.07 -1.49
CA GLU A 26 6.15 -2.14 -2.88
C GLU A 26 5.05 -1.10 -3.11
N VAL A 27 5.21 -0.30 -4.16
CA VAL A 27 4.24 0.72 -4.58
C VAL A 27 3.48 0.20 -5.80
N MET A 28 2.17 0.18 -5.69
CA MET A 28 1.27 -0.28 -6.73
C MET A 28 0.50 0.90 -7.30
N ASP A 29 0.80 1.24 -8.55
CA ASP A 29 0.09 2.28 -9.29
C ASP A 29 -0.99 1.64 -10.17
N GLN A 30 -2.26 1.84 -9.79
CA GLN A 30 -3.37 1.56 -10.70
C GLN A 30 -3.76 2.85 -11.42
N PHE A 31 -3.27 3.00 -12.66
CA PHE A 31 -3.72 4.07 -13.57
C PHE A 31 -5.23 3.95 -13.84
N GLU A 32 -5.75 2.73 -13.97
CA GLU A 32 -7.19 2.47 -14.09
C GLU A 32 -7.65 1.48 -13.02
N ALA A 33 -8.57 1.92 -12.16
CA ALA A 33 -9.30 1.02 -11.28
C ALA A 33 -10.19 0.10 -12.14
N ARG A 34 -9.68 -1.07 -12.52
CA ARG A 34 -10.50 -2.10 -13.19
C ARG A 34 -11.62 -2.50 -12.23
N LYS A 35 -12.88 -2.35 -12.65
CA LYS A 35 -14.05 -2.75 -11.85
C LYS A 35 -13.88 -4.22 -11.42
N GLY A 36 -13.94 -4.49 -10.12
CA GLY A 36 -13.74 -5.82 -9.54
C GLY A 36 -12.31 -6.14 -9.10
N HIS A 37 -11.30 -5.33 -9.48
CA HIS A 37 -9.92 -5.47 -9.01
C HIS A 37 -9.63 -4.42 -7.93
N GLY A 38 -10.03 -4.71 -6.69
CA GLY A 38 -9.56 -3.97 -5.52
C GLY A 38 -8.12 -4.32 -5.16
N PHE A 39 -7.46 -3.47 -4.37
CA PHE A 39 -6.24 -3.89 -3.69
C PHE A 39 -6.57 -5.01 -2.70
N LEU A 40 -5.61 -5.92 -2.51
CA LEU A 40 -5.73 -7.00 -1.54
C LEU A 40 -5.75 -6.43 -0.12
N ASP A 41 -6.53 -7.04 0.77
CA ASP A 41 -6.46 -6.73 2.20
C ASP A 41 -5.12 -7.24 2.79
N PRO A 42 -4.62 -6.62 3.89
CA PRO A 42 -3.35 -6.99 4.51
C PRO A 42 -3.23 -8.47 4.86
N ASP A 43 -4.31 -9.11 5.34
CA ASP A 43 -4.28 -10.52 5.75
C ASP A 43 -4.13 -11.45 4.55
N THR A 44 -4.77 -11.12 3.43
CA THR A 44 -4.59 -11.83 2.15
C THR A 44 -3.16 -11.69 1.62
N VAL A 45 -2.58 -10.50 1.70
CA VAL A 45 -1.17 -10.29 1.34
C VAL A 45 -0.26 -11.11 2.26
N GLU A 46 -0.49 -11.08 3.58
CA GLU A 46 0.29 -11.86 4.54
C GLU A 46 0.29 -13.36 4.21
N ARG A 47 -0.89 -13.94 3.91
CA ARG A 47 -0.99 -15.35 3.49
C ARG A 47 -0.20 -15.63 2.22
N ARG A 48 -0.27 -14.76 1.21
CA ARG A 48 0.49 -14.92 -0.04
C ARG A 48 2.00 -14.80 0.18
N VAL A 49 2.45 -13.86 0.99
CA VAL A 49 3.87 -13.74 1.34
C VAL A 49 4.38 -15.05 1.94
N ARG A 50 3.62 -15.68 2.85
CA ARG A 50 3.98 -16.99 3.43
C ARG A 50 4.12 -18.11 2.40
N THR A 51 3.39 -18.06 1.28
CA THR A 51 3.54 -19.07 0.22
C THR A 51 4.83 -18.91 -0.58
N PHE A 52 5.34 -17.68 -0.72
CA PHE A 52 6.55 -17.36 -1.47
C PHE A 52 7.83 -17.37 -0.63
N LEU A 53 7.72 -17.41 0.70
CA LEU A 53 8.86 -17.53 1.60
C LEU A 53 9.51 -18.92 1.53
N PRO A 54 10.84 -19.00 1.74
CA PRO A 54 11.54 -20.26 2.00
C PRO A 54 10.88 -21.05 3.13
N SER A 55 10.96 -22.38 3.09
CA SER A 55 10.34 -23.26 4.10
C SER A 55 10.75 -22.92 5.53
N ALA A 56 12.02 -22.56 5.75
CA ALA A 56 12.55 -22.16 7.05
C ALA A 56 11.97 -20.85 7.61
N LEU A 57 11.34 -20.02 6.76
CA LEU A 57 10.82 -18.70 7.13
C LEU A 57 9.29 -18.61 7.13
N ARG A 58 8.56 -19.70 6.85
CA ARG A 58 7.09 -19.67 6.76
C ARG A 58 6.41 -19.18 8.03
N ASP A 59 7.00 -19.50 9.19
CA ASP A 59 6.49 -19.11 10.52
C ASP A 59 7.22 -17.89 11.10
N PHE A 60 8.11 -17.27 10.32
CA PHE A 60 8.81 -16.06 10.76
C PHE A 60 7.79 -14.94 11.03
N PRO A 61 7.91 -14.21 12.16
CA PRO A 61 6.97 -13.15 12.51
C PRO A 61 7.22 -11.90 11.65
N PHE A 62 6.22 -11.53 10.85
CA PHE A 62 6.18 -10.27 10.11
C PHE A 62 4.77 -9.67 10.13
N LYS A 63 4.66 -8.41 9.69
CA LYS A 63 3.39 -7.69 9.54
C LYS A 63 3.31 -6.96 8.21
N ILE A 64 2.11 -6.93 7.64
CA ILE A 64 1.79 -6.18 6.43
C ILE A 64 1.02 -4.90 6.80
N ASP A 65 1.45 -3.78 6.23
CA ASP A 65 0.71 -2.53 6.18
C ASP A 65 0.29 -2.28 4.73
N MET A 66 -1.01 -2.06 4.50
CA MET A 66 -1.55 -1.69 3.19
C MET A 66 -2.16 -0.30 3.30
N ALA A 67 -1.42 0.70 2.83
CA ALA A 67 -1.86 2.08 2.83
C ALA A 67 -2.44 2.43 1.46
N LEU A 68 -3.77 2.58 1.37
CA LEU A 68 -4.42 3.09 0.18
C LEU A 68 -4.38 4.61 0.17
N GLN A 69 -3.74 5.18 -0.85
CA GLN A 69 -3.80 6.60 -1.16
C GLN A 69 -4.75 6.79 -2.34
N ASP A 70 -5.79 7.61 -2.16
CA ASP A 70 -6.53 8.18 -3.28
C ASP A 70 -5.91 9.55 -3.59
N PRO A 71 -4.92 9.63 -4.49
CA PRO A 71 -4.23 10.89 -4.77
C PRO A 71 -5.11 11.87 -5.55
N ARG A 72 -6.33 11.48 -5.94
CA ARG A 72 -7.19 12.33 -6.79
C ARG A 72 -7.84 13.44 -5.95
N PRO A 73 -7.85 14.69 -6.44
CA PRO A 73 -8.81 15.67 -5.96
C PRO A 73 -10.24 15.16 -6.28
N LEU A 74 -11.14 15.21 -5.29
CA LEU A 74 -12.55 14.77 -5.33
C LEU A 74 -13.25 15.05 -6.69
N ASN A 75 -13.20 14.12 -7.64
CA ASN A 75 -13.85 14.19 -8.95
C ASN A 75 -13.83 15.60 -9.63
N PRO A 76 -12.80 15.91 -10.44
CA PRO A 76 -12.64 17.21 -11.10
C PRO A 76 -13.82 17.61 -11.99
N LEU A 77 -14.59 16.63 -12.47
CA LEU A 77 -15.77 16.82 -13.32
C LEU A 77 -17.05 17.13 -12.52
N LYS A 78 -17.02 17.02 -11.18
CA LYS A 78 -18.15 17.28 -10.28
C LYS A 78 -17.68 17.98 -9.01
N MET A 79 -16.85 19.01 -9.14
CA MET A 79 -16.34 19.72 -7.96
C MET A 79 -17.35 20.68 -7.34
N GLY A 80 -18.39 21.11 -8.06
CA GLY A 80 -19.44 21.98 -7.51
C GLY A 80 -18.86 23.23 -6.84
N ASP A 81 -19.02 23.34 -5.53
CA ASP A 81 -18.49 24.41 -4.68
C ASP A 81 -16.95 24.41 -4.52
N ARG A 82 -16.26 23.37 -5.00
CA ARG A 82 -14.80 23.21 -4.98
C ARG A 82 -14.15 23.33 -6.37
N GLN A 83 -14.80 24.03 -7.30
CA GLN A 83 -14.31 24.19 -8.68
C GLN A 83 -12.88 24.73 -8.72
N ILE A 84 -12.03 24.06 -9.50
CA ILE A 84 -10.66 24.51 -9.78
C ILE A 84 -10.70 25.34 -11.06
N TYR A 85 -10.12 26.54 -11.01
CA TYR A 85 -10.04 27.48 -12.12
C TYR A 85 -8.58 27.61 -12.56
N VAL A 86 -8.34 27.59 -13.88
CA VAL A 86 -7.00 27.74 -14.45
C VAL A 86 -6.89 29.13 -15.10
N TYR A 87 -5.90 29.91 -14.70
CA TYR A 87 -5.63 31.23 -15.29
C TYR A 87 -4.59 31.12 -16.40
N ASP A 88 -4.97 31.52 -17.62
CA ASP A 88 -4.08 31.72 -18.75
C ASP A 88 -3.59 33.17 -18.76
N SER A 89 -2.30 33.36 -18.50
CA SER A 89 -1.66 34.69 -18.47
C SER A 89 -1.45 35.31 -19.85
N ALA A 90 -1.33 34.49 -20.90
CA ALA A 90 -1.16 34.95 -22.28
C ALA A 90 -2.49 35.48 -22.83
N ALA A 91 -3.59 34.77 -22.55
CA ALA A 91 -4.94 35.21 -22.95
C ALA A 91 -5.61 36.14 -21.93
N ARG A 92 -5.06 36.27 -20.71
CA ARG A 92 -5.67 36.95 -19.55
C ARG A 92 -7.08 36.46 -19.25
N ARG A 93 -7.28 35.15 -19.30
CA ARG A 93 -8.59 34.50 -19.10
C ARG A 93 -8.52 33.45 -18.01
N VAL A 94 -9.63 33.30 -17.31
CA VAL A 94 -9.85 32.19 -16.38
C VAL A 94 -10.69 31.15 -17.12
N SER A 95 -10.24 29.90 -17.10
CA SER A 95 -10.88 28.77 -17.76
C SER A 95 -11.36 27.76 -16.73
N GLU A 96 -12.54 27.21 -16.98
CA GLU A 96 -13.09 26.02 -16.32
C GLU A 96 -12.76 24.74 -17.11
N GLU A 97 -11.89 24.83 -18.12
CA GLU A 97 -11.55 23.71 -18.98
C GLU A 97 -11.28 22.45 -18.17
N PRO A 98 -11.78 21.29 -18.62
CA PRO A 98 -11.86 20.14 -17.76
C PRO A 98 -10.46 19.75 -17.31
N LEU A 99 -10.20 19.94 -16.01
CA LEU A 99 -8.99 19.53 -15.33
C LEU A 99 -8.67 18.04 -15.61
N THR A 100 -9.64 17.26 -16.09
CA THR A 100 -9.49 15.94 -16.71
C THR A 100 -8.33 15.82 -17.68
N GLU A 101 -8.10 16.78 -18.59
CA GLU A 101 -6.99 16.69 -19.55
C GLU A 101 -5.62 16.84 -18.89
N ILE A 102 -5.55 17.59 -17.78
CA ILE A 102 -4.33 17.77 -16.97
C ILE A 102 -4.15 16.59 -16.02
N LEU A 103 -5.24 16.10 -15.43
CA LEU A 103 -5.23 15.06 -14.40
C LEU A 103 -5.31 13.64 -14.95
N LYS A 104 -5.51 13.44 -16.26
CA LYS A 104 -5.49 12.10 -16.90
C LYS A 104 -4.18 11.34 -16.70
N TYR A 105 -3.10 12.05 -16.38
CA TYR A 105 -1.79 11.48 -16.09
C TYR A 105 -1.56 11.21 -14.60
N LEU A 106 -2.45 11.65 -13.72
CA LEU A 106 -2.36 11.30 -12.31
C LEU A 106 -2.91 9.88 -12.10
N PRO A 107 -2.17 8.99 -11.42
CA PRO A 107 -2.63 7.63 -11.16
C PRO A 107 -3.95 7.65 -10.39
N GLY A 108 -4.91 6.84 -10.83
CA GLY A 108 -6.26 6.84 -10.28
C GLY A 108 -6.30 6.36 -8.82
N LYS A 109 -5.44 5.42 -8.45
CA LYS A 109 -5.20 4.96 -7.07
C LYS A 109 -3.76 4.49 -6.90
N VAL A 110 -3.15 4.84 -5.77
CA VAL A 110 -1.83 4.36 -5.37
C VAL A 110 -1.98 3.57 -4.08
N ALA A 111 -1.48 2.34 -4.04
CA ALA A 111 -1.36 1.60 -2.79
C ALA A 111 0.12 1.41 -2.46
N GLN A 112 0.47 1.68 -1.21
CA GLN A 112 1.80 1.42 -0.67
C GLN A 112 1.68 0.24 0.28
N CYS A 113 2.33 -0.86 -0.08
CA CYS A 113 2.37 -2.06 0.75
C CYS A 113 3.73 -2.20 1.39
N ARG A 114 3.78 -2.29 2.73
CA ARG A 114 5.01 -2.42 3.49
C ARG A 114 5.01 -3.71 4.28
N ILE A 115 6.19 -4.33 4.37
CA ILE A 115 6.43 -5.48 5.23
C ILE A 115 7.36 -5.09 6.37
N PHE A 116 6.98 -5.47 7.59
CA PHE A 116 7.73 -5.21 8.81
C PHE A 116 8.14 -6.50 9.51
N ALA A 117 9.36 -6.54 10.01
CA ALA A 117 9.91 -7.63 10.82
C ALA A 117 10.42 -7.12 12.18
N MET A 118 10.70 -8.05 13.09
CA MET A 118 11.30 -7.72 14.40
C MET A 118 12.82 -7.48 14.35
N ASP A 119 13.46 -7.90 13.27
CA ASP A 119 14.88 -7.69 13.00
C ASP A 119 15.15 -7.76 11.49
N HIS A 120 16.38 -7.44 11.09
CA HIS A 120 16.77 -7.28 9.69
C HIS A 120 17.42 -8.52 9.06
N ARG A 121 17.39 -9.69 9.73
CA ARG A 121 18.13 -10.88 9.26
C ARG A 121 17.63 -11.44 7.94
N HIS A 122 16.36 -11.21 7.61
CA HIS A 122 15.67 -11.80 6.47
C HIS A 122 15.02 -10.75 5.56
N ASP A 123 15.48 -9.50 5.60
CA ASP A 123 14.88 -8.40 4.83
C ASP A 123 14.81 -8.71 3.33
N ALA A 124 15.88 -9.27 2.77
CA ALA A 124 15.95 -9.64 1.36
C ALA A 124 14.89 -10.71 0.98
N ASP A 125 14.74 -11.74 1.81
CA ASP A 125 13.75 -12.81 1.59
C ASP A 125 12.31 -12.27 1.72
N LEU A 126 12.07 -11.41 2.71
CA LEU A 126 10.77 -10.78 2.96
C LEU A 126 10.38 -9.81 1.85
N ALA A 127 11.30 -8.96 1.40
CA ALA A 127 11.08 -8.02 0.30
C ALA A 127 10.82 -8.77 -1.02
N ALA A 128 11.61 -9.81 -1.30
CA ALA A 128 11.40 -10.65 -2.48
C ALA A 128 10.03 -11.35 -2.43
N ALA A 129 9.65 -11.94 -1.29
CA ALA A 129 8.36 -12.59 -1.12
C ALA A 129 7.18 -11.60 -1.24
N LEU A 130 7.31 -10.39 -0.70
CA LEU A 130 6.33 -9.31 -0.85
C LEU A 130 6.10 -8.96 -2.33
N ARG A 131 7.18 -8.70 -3.07
CA ARG A 131 7.09 -8.39 -4.50
C ARG A 131 6.37 -9.47 -5.28
N ARG A 132 6.70 -10.74 -5.01
CA ARG A 132 6.05 -11.89 -5.67
C ARG A 132 4.58 -12.01 -5.27
N ALA A 133 4.26 -11.85 -3.99
CA ALA A 133 2.89 -11.92 -3.49
C ALA A 133 1.92 -10.91 -4.14
N LEU A 134 2.43 -9.74 -4.53
CA LEU A 134 1.66 -8.66 -5.15
C LEU A 134 1.57 -8.79 -6.68
N ASN A 135 2.56 -9.42 -7.32
CA ASN A 135 2.68 -9.45 -8.79
C ASN A 135 2.44 -10.83 -9.43
N GLU A 136 2.55 -11.92 -8.67
CA GLU A 136 2.37 -13.29 -9.15
C GLU A 136 1.05 -13.89 -8.62
N GLU A 137 0.40 -14.75 -9.42
CA GLU A 137 -0.62 -15.64 -8.88
C GLU A 137 0.04 -16.70 -7.98
N PRO A 138 -0.50 -16.98 -6.79
CA PRO A 138 0.05 -18.01 -5.93
C PRO A 138 0.00 -19.37 -6.65
N PRO A 139 1.03 -20.22 -6.50
CA PRO A 139 1.06 -21.52 -7.15
C PRO A 139 -0.20 -22.31 -6.78
N SER A 140 -0.97 -22.72 -7.80
CA SER A 140 -2.14 -23.56 -7.60
C SER A 140 -1.71 -24.91 -7.06
N ILE A 141 -2.33 -25.36 -5.97
CA ILE A 141 -2.21 -26.75 -5.55
C ILE A 141 -2.94 -27.55 -6.63
N VAL A 142 -2.18 -28.32 -7.42
CA VAL A 142 -2.73 -29.20 -8.44
C VAL A 142 -3.40 -30.36 -7.71
N THR A 143 -4.67 -30.22 -7.37
CA THR A 143 -5.46 -31.32 -6.84
C THR A 143 -5.93 -32.18 -8.02
N ASN A 144 -5.11 -33.15 -8.42
CA ASN A 144 -5.62 -34.26 -9.22
C ASN A 144 -6.53 -35.10 -8.31
N VAL A 145 -7.82 -35.11 -8.59
CA VAL A 145 -8.79 -36.12 -8.12
C VAL A 145 -9.09 -37.05 -9.30
#